data_AF-A0ABD2TDB4-F1
#
_entry.id   AF-A0ABD2TDB4-F1
#
_cell.length_a   1.000
_cell.length_b   1.000
_cell.length_c   1.000
_cell.angle_alpha   90.00
_cell.angle_beta   90.00
_cell.angle_gamma   90.00
#
_symmetry.space_group_name_H-M   'P 1'
#
loop_
_entity.id
_entity.type
_entity.pdbx_description
1 polymer ?
#
loop_
_entity_poly.entity_id
_entity_poly.type
_entity_poly.pdbx_seq_one_letter_code
_entity_poly.pdbx_strand_id
1 'polypeptide(L)'
;ENLDCLAVVLFTGAKFSALFSPSFEQLMISQFKHIFFTASLRKFPNFPSVLPLPHLKAFSASHVLGGKMELAEAPDRTLLLLAGKSNEENDVAKVLKDNNTLQLRKNGEEVEVILPSEVETPFEDDAFRIGEYFNSLSTKRFGRLLIYSPKLSSTHDVISQNNSDLPVGTVCVADVQLKGRGRSSNLWQSPKGCLLFSFSIQMEDGRVVPHLQYVVCLAMTEAIKAICLEKGTPHLDVRIKWPNDLYLGGLKVGGILSTSVYRSKKFYVSAGVGLNVGNEKPTTCLNAALKRVNPLSRELKREDIIAAFFNKFENLYDVFLKQGFQALEELYYQTWLHSGQRVIVQDRSNDQDQFVENVVTIQGLTSSGYLLGITDDGQMCELHPDGNSFDFFKGLIKRKMS
;
A
#
# COMPACT_ATOMS: atom_id res chain seq x y z
N GLU A 1 12.14 -40.41 -8.53
CA GLU A 1 12.63 -40.52 -7.14
C GLU A 1 13.44 -39.25 -6.87
N ASN A 2 12.89 -38.16 -6.36
CA ASN A 2 12.26 -37.84 -5.07
C ASN A 2 13.18 -36.97 -4.22
N LEU A 3 12.56 -35.94 -3.63
CA LEU A 3 12.95 -35.05 -2.51
C LEU A 3 13.86 -33.86 -2.89
N ASP A 4 13.34 -32.63 -2.95
CA ASP A 4 12.86 -31.76 -1.87
C ASP A 4 13.92 -31.43 -0.82
N CYS A 5 14.25 -30.15 -0.70
CA CYS A 5 14.57 -29.53 0.59
C CYS A 5 14.25 -28.01 0.54
N LEU A 6 13.19 -27.64 1.25
CA LEU A 6 12.94 -26.30 1.77
C LEU A 6 14.18 -25.83 2.57
N ALA A 7 14.55 -24.55 2.40
CA ALA A 7 15.32 -23.83 3.40
C ALA A 7 14.49 -22.63 3.88
N VAL A 8 13.82 -22.83 5.02
CA VAL A 8 13.33 -21.76 5.89
C VAL A 8 14.45 -21.50 6.89
N VAL A 9 15.02 -20.30 6.87
CA VAL A 9 15.98 -19.87 7.90
C VAL A 9 15.30 -18.82 8.77
N LEU A 10 14.81 -19.28 9.93
CA LEU A 10 14.43 -18.46 11.06
C LEU A 10 15.67 -18.28 11.94
N PHE A 11 16.15 -17.04 12.11
CA PHE A 11 17.11 -16.72 13.17
C PHE A 11 16.41 -15.97 14.30
N THR A 12 16.31 -16.66 15.43
CA THR A 12 16.06 -16.11 16.77
C THR A 12 17.40 -15.71 17.40
N GLY A 13 17.49 -14.53 18.01
CA GLY A 13 18.60 -14.12 18.88
C GLY A 13 18.35 -12.69 19.39
N ALA A 14 17.96 -12.52 20.66
CA ALA A 14 18.81 -12.42 21.84
C ALA A 14 19.25 -10.97 22.12
N LYS A 15 18.86 -10.49 23.31
CA LYS A 15 19.10 -9.13 23.83
C LYS A 15 20.59 -8.85 23.97
N PHE A 16 21.03 -7.70 23.47
CA PHE A 16 22.23 -7.03 23.96
C PHE A 16 21.82 -5.76 24.69
N SER A 17 22.09 -5.72 25.99
CA SER A 17 22.08 -4.52 26.81
C SER A 17 23.48 -3.91 26.76
N ALA A 18 23.61 -2.67 26.29
CA ALA A 18 24.81 -1.86 26.47
C ALA A 18 24.41 -0.47 26.98
N LEU A 19 24.95 -0.15 28.15
CA LEU A 19 24.87 1.12 28.85
C LEU A 19 25.59 2.22 28.06
N PHE A 20 24.98 3.40 27.94
CA PHE A 20 25.72 4.62 27.61
C PHE A 20 25.44 5.73 28.64
N SER A 21 26.54 6.38 29.02
CA SER A 21 26.71 7.43 30.01
C SER A 21 26.11 8.78 29.55
N PRO A 22 25.60 9.63 30.48
CA PRO A 22 25.02 10.92 30.16
C PRO A 22 26.11 12.00 30.02
N SER A 23 26.65 12.19 28.82
CA SER A 23 27.52 13.35 28.52
C SER A 23 27.54 13.79 27.05
N PHE A 24 26.50 13.45 26.26
CA PHE A 24 26.41 13.83 24.84
C PHE A 24 25.36 14.90 24.52
N GLU A 25 24.61 15.40 25.51
CA GLU A 25 23.52 16.38 25.31
C GLU A 25 23.95 17.86 25.35
N GLN A 26 25.22 18.20 25.59
CA GLN A 26 25.64 19.61 25.71
C GLN A 26 26.47 20.18 24.55
N LEU A 27 26.70 19.43 23.46
CA LEU A 27 27.54 19.92 22.34
C LEU A 27 26.77 20.28 21.04
N MET A 28 25.43 20.30 21.06
CA MET A 28 24.60 20.52 19.85
C MET A 28 23.71 21.78 19.90
N ILE A 29 24.12 22.84 20.60
CA ILE A 29 23.35 24.12 20.69
C ILE A 29 24.12 25.35 20.13
N SER A 30 25.34 25.21 19.60
CA SER A 30 26.20 26.39 19.33
C SER A 30 26.49 26.75 17.86
N GLN A 31 26.08 25.99 16.84
CA GLN A 31 26.54 26.26 15.46
C GLN A 31 25.47 26.29 14.35
N PHE A 32 24.38 27.02 14.55
CA PHE A 32 23.52 27.46 13.44
C PHE A 32 23.08 28.92 13.59
N LYS A 33 24.03 29.84 13.40
CA LYS A 33 23.75 31.23 12.97
C LYS A 33 24.83 31.63 11.97
N HIS A 34 24.39 32.28 10.89
CA HIS A 34 25.14 32.79 9.73
C HIS A 34 25.21 31.81 8.53
N ILE A 35 24.44 32.09 7.49
CA ILE A 35 24.92 32.75 6.26
C ILE A 35 23.70 33.09 5.37
N PHE A 36 23.53 34.38 5.08
CA PHE A 36 22.75 34.94 3.97
C PHE A 36 23.75 35.74 3.12
N PHE A 37 23.83 35.53 1.79
CA PHE A 37 23.63 36.55 0.76
C PHE A 37 23.88 36.06 -0.69
N THR A 38 22.96 36.46 -1.58
CA THR A 38 23.03 36.76 -3.04
C THR A 38 23.46 35.73 -4.09
N ALA A 39 22.53 35.46 -5.02
CA ALA A 39 22.83 35.36 -6.45
C ALA A 39 21.65 35.85 -7.31
N SER A 40 22.00 36.41 -8.47
CA SER A 40 21.24 37.37 -9.29
C SER A 40 20.27 36.77 -10.32
N LEU A 41 19.17 37.51 -10.50
CA LEU A 41 18.22 37.61 -11.61
C LEU A 41 18.61 36.97 -12.97
N ARG A 42 17.77 36.03 -13.44
CA ARG A 42 17.37 35.92 -14.86
C ARG A 42 15.87 35.64 -14.96
N LYS A 43 15.20 36.43 -15.80
CA LYS A 43 13.74 36.52 -16.00
C LYS A 43 13.21 35.31 -16.78
N PHE A 44 12.11 34.72 -16.32
CA PHE A 44 11.15 33.95 -17.12
C PHE A 44 9.72 34.47 -16.84
N PRO A 45 8.79 34.46 -17.81
CA PRO A 45 7.57 35.24 -17.75
C PRO A 45 6.42 34.59 -16.95
N ASN A 46 5.80 35.42 -16.11
CA ASN A 46 4.43 35.45 -15.58
C ASN A 46 3.56 34.17 -15.64
N PHE A 47 3.39 33.53 -14.47
CA PHE A 47 2.19 32.77 -14.10
C PHE A 47 1.31 33.61 -13.15
N PRO A 48 -0.03 33.55 -13.24
CA PRO A 48 -0.91 34.32 -12.36
C PRO A 48 -0.83 33.82 -10.89
N SER A 49 -0.90 34.80 -9.99
CA SER A 49 -0.71 34.73 -8.54
C SER A 49 -1.55 33.66 -7.83
N VAL A 50 -0.86 32.76 -7.12
CA VAL A 50 -1.43 31.89 -6.07
C VAL A 50 -1.45 32.69 -4.76
N LEU A 51 -2.62 32.82 -4.14
CA LEU A 51 -2.81 33.43 -2.82
C LEU A 51 -2.03 32.65 -1.73
N PRO A 52 -1.43 33.31 -0.73
CA PRO A 52 -0.64 32.65 0.29
C PRO A 52 -1.51 31.83 1.24
N LEU A 53 -1.18 30.53 1.38
CA LEU A 53 -1.71 29.65 2.42
C LEU A 53 -1.26 30.15 3.82
N PRO A 54 -2.15 30.26 4.81
CA PRO A 54 -1.75 30.62 6.16
C PRO A 54 -0.97 29.48 6.83
N HIS A 55 0.22 29.82 7.30
CA HIS A 55 1.11 29.12 8.23
C HIS A 55 0.63 27.76 8.79
N LEU A 56 1.04 26.67 8.13
CA LEU A 56 1.19 25.36 8.76
C LEU A 56 2.35 25.43 9.75
N LYS A 57 2.06 25.39 11.06
CA LYS A 57 3.08 25.12 12.07
C LYS A 57 3.66 23.72 11.81
N ALA A 58 4.97 23.64 11.66
CA ALA A 58 5.71 22.38 11.57
C ALA A 58 5.41 21.53 12.81
N PHE A 59 4.84 20.34 12.61
CA PHE A 59 4.67 19.38 13.69
C PHE A 59 6.01 18.72 14.02
N SER A 60 6.38 18.78 15.30
CA SER A 60 7.48 17.97 15.85
C SER A 60 7.11 16.49 15.71
N ALA A 61 7.86 15.79 14.89
CA ALA A 61 7.81 14.33 14.80
C ALA A 61 8.54 13.73 16.01
N SER A 62 7.85 13.62 17.14
CA SER A 62 8.32 12.80 18.26
C SER A 62 7.13 12.21 19.00
N HIS A 63 7.19 10.89 19.23
CA HIS A 63 6.19 10.00 19.84
C HIS A 63 5.21 9.30 18.88
N VAL A 64 5.75 8.54 17.93
CA VAL A 64 5.13 7.25 17.55
C VAL A 64 5.93 6.17 18.26
N LEU A 65 5.53 5.88 19.52
CA LEU A 65 6.06 4.74 20.25
C LEU A 65 5.50 3.47 19.57
N GLY A 66 6.37 2.73 18.90
CA GLY A 66 6.10 1.37 18.44
C GLY A 66 5.85 0.46 19.62
N GLY A 67 4.58 0.33 20.03
CA GLY A 67 4.16 -0.74 20.93
C GLY A 67 4.21 -2.07 20.19
N LYS A 68 4.88 -3.08 20.79
CA LYS A 68 4.67 -4.48 20.39
C LYS A 68 3.20 -4.80 20.65
N MET A 69 2.43 -4.86 19.58
CA MET A 69 1.03 -5.29 19.62
C MET A 69 1.04 -6.81 19.81
N GLU A 70 0.36 -7.31 20.85
CA GLU A 70 0.09 -8.73 20.99
C GLU A 70 -0.71 -9.21 19.77
N LEU A 71 -0.31 -10.36 19.21
CA LEU A 71 -1.04 -11.02 18.14
C LEU A 71 -2.42 -11.38 18.70
N ALA A 72 -3.48 -10.74 18.21
CA ALA A 72 -4.82 -11.25 18.43
C ALA A 72 -4.88 -12.68 17.84
N GLU A 73 -5.39 -13.63 18.62
CA GLU A 73 -5.63 -14.98 18.12
C GLU A 73 -6.55 -14.92 16.90
N ALA A 74 -6.35 -15.85 15.96
CA ALA A 74 -7.28 -15.96 14.84
C ALA A 74 -8.68 -16.26 15.41
N PRO A 75 -9.76 -15.79 14.78
CA PRO A 75 -11.08 -16.19 15.25
C PRO A 75 -11.22 -17.71 15.14
N ASP A 76 -11.87 -18.35 16.11
CA ASP A 76 -12.10 -19.80 16.08
C ASP A 76 -12.89 -20.22 14.82
N ARG A 77 -13.77 -19.33 14.34
CA ARG A 77 -14.56 -19.51 13.13
C ARG A 77 -14.67 -18.20 12.35
N THR A 78 -14.44 -18.24 11.04
CA THR A 78 -14.57 -17.11 10.13
C THR A 78 -15.68 -17.34 9.12
N LEU A 79 -16.58 -16.36 9.02
CA LEU A 79 -17.62 -16.30 8.00
C LEU A 79 -17.07 -15.65 6.74
N LEU A 80 -17.22 -16.32 5.59
CA LEU A 80 -16.95 -15.78 4.26
C LEU A 80 -18.25 -15.79 3.43
N LEU A 81 -18.74 -14.61 3.10
CA LEU A 81 -19.87 -14.44 2.19
C LEU A 81 -19.35 -14.31 0.75
N LEU A 82 -19.81 -15.21 -0.13
CA LEU A 82 -19.50 -15.17 -1.56
C LEU A 82 -20.62 -14.50 -2.35
N ALA A 83 -20.32 -13.43 -3.07
CA ALA A 83 -21.29 -12.70 -3.89
C ALA A 83 -20.73 -12.37 -5.28
N GLY A 84 -21.55 -12.51 -6.31
CA GLY A 84 -21.24 -12.12 -7.68
C GLY A 84 -21.95 -10.85 -8.09
N LYS A 85 -21.33 -10.08 -8.99
CA LYS A 85 -21.94 -8.89 -9.62
C LYS A 85 -23.09 -9.25 -10.57
N SER A 86 -23.03 -10.42 -11.21
CA SER A 86 -24.04 -10.93 -12.14
C SER A 86 -24.42 -12.37 -11.81
N ASN A 87 -25.41 -12.92 -12.53
CA ASN A 87 -25.83 -14.30 -12.36
C ASN A 87 -24.67 -15.27 -12.64
N GLU A 88 -23.84 -14.97 -13.64
CA GLU A 88 -22.67 -15.77 -13.99
C GLU A 88 -21.67 -15.85 -12.83
N GLU A 89 -21.38 -14.72 -12.17
CA GLU A 89 -20.50 -14.74 -10.99
C GLU A 89 -21.18 -15.37 -9.76
N ASN A 90 -22.50 -15.29 -9.63
CA ASN A 90 -23.24 -15.97 -8.56
C ASN A 90 -23.22 -17.50 -8.73
N ASP A 91 -23.30 -17.99 -9.97
CA ASP A 91 -23.14 -19.43 -10.26
C ASP A 91 -21.73 -19.91 -9.90
N VAL A 92 -20.71 -19.10 -10.23
CA VAL A 92 -19.32 -19.39 -9.82
C VAL A 92 -19.18 -19.40 -8.29
N ALA A 93 -19.78 -18.42 -7.59
CA ALA A 93 -19.80 -18.37 -6.12
C ALA A 93 -20.38 -19.65 -5.52
N LYS A 94 -21.50 -20.14 -6.07
CA LYS A 94 -22.13 -21.39 -5.65
C LYS A 94 -21.20 -22.60 -5.85
N VAL A 95 -20.58 -22.72 -7.03
CA VAL A 95 -19.63 -23.80 -7.32
C VAL A 95 -18.44 -23.78 -6.36
N LEU A 96 -17.88 -22.61 -6.06
CA LEU A 96 -16.76 -22.48 -5.12
C LEU A 96 -17.14 -22.91 -3.70
N LYS A 97 -18.37 -22.59 -3.28
CA LYS A 97 -18.92 -23.03 -2.00
C LYS A 97 -19.09 -24.55 -1.98
N ASP A 98 -19.79 -25.12 -2.97
CA ASP A 98 -20.12 -26.54 -3.03
C ASP A 98 -18.86 -27.43 -3.10
N ASN A 99 -17.81 -26.94 -3.76
CA ASN A 99 -16.52 -27.63 -3.84
C ASN A 99 -15.61 -27.40 -2.62
N ASN A 100 -16.05 -26.63 -1.62
CA ASN A 100 -15.25 -26.24 -0.46
C ASN A 100 -13.87 -25.65 -0.84
N THR A 101 -13.85 -24.78 -1.86
CA THR A 101 -12.61 -24.25 -2.45
C THR A 101 -11.87 -23.33 -1.49
N LEU A 102 -12.60 -22.49 -0.74
CA LEU A 102 -11.98 -21.52 0.17
C LEU A 102 -11.52 -22.18 1.46
N GLN A 103 -10.21 -22.29 1.64
CA GLN A 103 -9.63 -22.90 2.84
C GLN A 103 -8.54 -22.01 3.45
N LEU A 104 -8.53 -21.89 4.78
CA LEU A 104 -7.52 -21.16 5.56
C LEU A 104 -6.65 -22.12 6.38
N ARG A 105 -6.09 -23.13 5.70
CA ARG A 105 -5.38 -24.27 6.32
C ARG A 105 -4.19 -23.87 7.19
N LYS A 106 -3.49 -22.78 6.85
CA LYS A 106 -2.24 -22.39 7.53
C LYS A 106 -2.45 -21.85 8.94
N ASN A 107 -3.66 -21.41 9.28
CA ASN A 107 -3.93 -20.75 10.55
C ASN A 107 -4.80 -21.57 11.51
N GLY A 108 -5.25 -22.77 11.09
CA GLY A 108 -6.21 -23.58 11.87
C GLY A 108 -7.58 -22.93 12.00
N GLU A 109 -7.86 -21.90 11.20
CA GLU A 109 -9.08 -21.10 11.23
C GLU A 109 -10.17 -21.86 10.46
N GLU A 110 -11.24 -22.26 11.15
CA GLU A 110 -12.40 -22.88 10.49
C GLU A 110 -13.15 -21.82 9.69
N VAL A 111 -13.51 -22.17 8.46
CA VAL A 111 -14.19 -21.26 7.53
C VAL A 111 -15.59 -21.76 7.27
N GLU A 112 -16.57 -20.89 7.52
CA GLU A 112 -17.94 -21.05 7.07
C GLU A 112 -18.15 -20.19 5.83
N VAL A 113 -18.50 -20.83 4.71
CA VAL A 113 -18.80 -20.12 3.46
C VAL A 113 -20.30 -20.08 3.25
N ILE A 114 -20.84 -18.87 3.04
CA ILE A 114 -22.28 -18.65 2.77
C ILE A 114 -22.50 -17.85 1.49
N LEU A 115 -23.70 -17.95 0.93
CA LEU A 115 -24.20 -17.13 -0.16
C LEU A 115 -25.14 -16.02 0.37
N PRO A 116 -25.44 -14.97 -0.40
CA PRO A 116 -26.27 -13.86 0.07
C PRO A 116 -27.70 -14.31 0.46
N SER A 117 -28.21 -15.36 -0.17
CA SER A 117 -29.52 -15.96 0.14
C SER A 117 -29.58 -16.69 1.49
N GLU A 118 -28.42 -16.93 2.12
CA GLU A 118 -28.28 -17.70 3.36
C GLU A 118 -27.95 -16.79 4.56
N VAL A 119 -27.94 -15.47 4.33
CA VAL A 119 -27.76 -14.49 5.41
C VAL A 119 -29.06 -14.38 6.20
N GLU A 120 -29.08 -15.01 7.38
CA GLU A 120 -30.24 -14.95 8.29
C GLU A 120 -30.32 -13.62 9.05
N THR A 121 -29.17 -13.11 9.49
CA THR A 121 -29.05 -11.86 10.25
C THR A 121 -28.36 -10.79 9.42
N PRO A 122 -28.98 -9.60 9.27
CA PRO A 122 -28.33 -8.48 8.62
C PRO A 122 -27.02 -8.10 9.33
N PHE A 123 -26.00 -7.77 8.54
CA PHE A 123 -24.76 -7.20 9.08
C PHE A 123 -25.00 -5.82 9.72
N GLU A 124 -24.06 -5.40 10.58
CA GLU A 124 -24.07 -4.10 11.25
C GLU A 124 -24.22 -2.93 10.26
N ASP A 125 -24.73 -1.78 10.74
CA ASP A 125 -25.09 -0.68 9.85
C ASP A 125 -23.91 -0.02 9.13
N ASP A 126 -22.74 -0.11 9.71
CA ASP A 126 -21.47 0.40 9.19
C ASP A 126 -20.64 -0.71 8.51
N ALA A 127 -21.21 -1.90 8.31
CA ALA A 127 -20.61 -2.98 7.54
C ALA A 127 -20.50 -2.63 6.05
N PHE A 128 -19.60 -3.31 5.35
CA PHE A 128 -19.41 -3.09 3.91
C PHE A 128 -20.69 -3.41 3.11
N ARG A 129 -21.16 -2.44 2.31
CA ARG A 129 -22.42 -2.56 1.56
C ARG A 129 -22.18 -3.11 0.16
N ILE A 130 -22.24 -4.45 0.04
CA ILE A 130 -22.00 -5.19 -1.21
C ILE A 130 -22.83 -4.66 -2.39
N GLY A 131 -24.11 -4.35 -2.17
CA GLY A 131 -24.99 -3.81 -3.21
C GLY A 131 -24.53 -2.44 -3.74
N GLU A 132 -24.11 -1.53 -2.85
CA GLU A 132 -23.57 -0.23 -3.26
C GLU A 132 -22.28 -0.39 -4.07
N TYR A 133 -21.39 -1.29 -3.63
CA TYR A 133 -20.16 -1.62 -4.36
C TYR A 133 -20.44 -2.12 -5.78
N PHE A 134 -21.31 -3.13 -5.93
CA PHE A 134 -21.60 -3.68 -7.26
C PHE A 134 -22.36 -2.70 -8.16
N ASN A 135 -23.19 -1.80 -7.61
CA ASN A 135 -23.85 -0.75 -8.39
C ASN A 135 -22.85 0.23 -9.01
N SER A 136 -21.78 0.56 -8.29
CA SER A 136 -20.72 1.47 -8.75
C SER A 136 -19.63 0.77 -9.60
N LEU A 137 -19.54 -0.56 -9.56
CA LEU A 137 -18.54 -1.34 -10.31
C LEU A 137 -18.95 -1.50 -11.78
N SER A 138 -18.05 -1.19 -12.72
CA SER A 138 -18.30 -1.24 -14.17
C SER A 138 -17.35 -2.16 -14.96
N THR A 139 -16.45 -2.84 -14.26
CA THR A 139 -15.42 -3.70 -14.83
C THR A 139 -15.96 -4.95 -15.52
N LYS A 140 -15.12 -5.55 -16.37
CA LYS A 140 -15.35 -6.82 -17.06
C LYS A 140 -14.66 -8.01 -16.39
N ARG A 141 -13.53 -7.80 -15.72
CA ARG A 141 -12.72 -8.88 -15.10
C ARG A 141 -12.54 -8.69 -13.61
N PHE A 142 -12.13 -7.50 -13.17
CA PHE A 142 -11.68 -7.30 -11.80
C PHE A 142 -12.79 -6.90 -10.83
N GLY A 143 -12.82 -7.50 -9.64
CA GLY A 143 -13.70 -7.13 -8.54
C GLY A 143 -15.13 -7.69 -8.63
N ARG A 144 -15.44 -8.50 -9.66
CA ARG A 144 -16.81 -8.94 -9.95
C ARG A 144 -17.28 -10.13 -9.12
N LEU A 145 -16.34 -10.94 -8.63
CA LEU A 145 -16.59 -11.96 -7.63
C LEU A 145 -15.99 -11.49 -6.30
N LEU A 146 -16.84 -11.34 -5.30
CA LEU A 146 -16.52 -10.80 -3.99
C LEU A 146 -16.58 -11.89 -2.93
N ILE A 147 -15.53 -11.97 -2.12
CA ILE A 147 -15.48 -12.67 -0.84
C ILE A 147 -15.53 -11.58 0.25
N TYR A 148 -16.58 -11.55 1.05
CA TYR A 148 -16.74 -10.56 2.11
C TYR A 148 -16.71 -11.22 3.48
N SER A 149 -16.11 -10.57 4.46
CA SER A 149 -16.24 -10.95 5.86
C SER A 149 -16.24 -9.71 6.77
N PRO A 150 -17.13 -9.63 7.77
CA PRO A 150 -17.06 -8.57 8.78
C PRO A 150 -15.74 -8.60 9.56
N LYS A 151 -15.20 -9.79 9.82
CA LYS A 151 -14.00 -9.97 10.63
C LYS A 151 -13.27 -11.23 10.20
N LEU A 152 -12.00 -11.09 9.86
CA LEU A 152 -11.17 -12.22 9.41
C LEU A 152 -9.69 -11.99 9.78
N SER A 153 -8.84 -13.02 9.69
CA SER A 153 -7.39 -12.86 9.94
C SER A 153 -6.69 -11.88 8.98
N SER A 154 -6.66 -12.18 7.67
CA SER A 154 -6.08 -11.32 6.61
C SER A 154 -6.72 -11.60 5.24
N THR A 155 -7.19 -10.56 4.54
CA THR A 155 -7.75 -10.66 3.18
C THR A 155 -6.70 -11.20 2.21
N HIS A 156 -5.44 -10.85 2.45
CA HIS A 156 -4.30 -11.33 1.69
C HIS A 156 -4.10 -12.84 1.84
N ASP A 157 -4.39 -13.40 3.01
CA ASP A 157 -4.28 -14.84 3.25
C ASP A 157 -5.36 -15.62 2.53
N VAL A 158 -6.61 -15.10 2.53
CA VAL A 158 -7.72 -15.67 1.76
C VAL A 158 -7.36 -15.76 0.28
N ILE A 159 -6.87 -14.67 -0.31
CA ILE A 159 -6.52 -14.65 -1.74
C ILE A 159 -5.28 -15.50 -2.02
N SER A 160 -4.18 -15.31 -1.28
CA SER A 160 -2.91 -15.96 -1.61
C SER A 160 -2.91 -17.47 -1.41
N GLN A 161 -3.71 -18.01 -0.48
CA GLN A 161 -3.82 -19.45 -0.26
C GLN A 161 -4.72 -20.14 -1.29
N ASN A 162 -5.60 -19.40 -1.97
CA ASN A 162 -6.61 -19.95 -2.90
C ASN A 162 -6.43 -19.41 -4.34
N ASN A 163 -5.35 -18.67 -4.63
CA ASN A 163 -5.21 -17.91 -5.89
C ASN A 163 -5.22 -18.75 -7.18
N SER A 164 -4.84 -20.02 -7.12
CA SER A 164 -4.88 -20.95 -8.25
C SER A 164 -6.27 -21.48 -8.56
N ASP A 165 -7.16 -21.44 -7.57
CA ASP A 165 -8.49 -22.05 -7.61
C ASP A 165 -9.59 -20.98 -7.71
N LEU A 166 -9.21 -19.71 -7.56
CA LEU A 166 -10.09 -18.55 -7.74
C LEU A 166 -10.01 -18.00 -9.17
N PRO A 167 -11.14 -17.56 -9.74
CA PRO A 167 -11.12 -16.75 -10.96
C PRO A 167 -10.21 -15.53 -10.80
N VAL A 168 -9.54 -15.14 -11.89
CA VAL A 168 -8.77 -13.89 -11.94
C VAL A 168 -9.68 -12.71 -11.65
N GLY A 169 -9.23 -11.82 -10.79
CA GLY A 169 -9.96 -10.64 -10.39
C GLY A 169 -10.93 -10.85 -9.23
N THR A 170 -10.99 -12.05 -8.64
CA THR A 170 -11.70 -12.28 -7.37
C THR A 170 -11.12 -11.37 -6.30
N VAL A 171 -11.99 -10.67 -5.56
CA VAL A 171 -11.60 -9.75 -4.50
C VAL A 171 -12.13 -10.24 -3.15
N CYS A 172 -11.29 -10.17 -2.12
CA CYS A 172 -11.67 -10.37 -0.73
C CYS A 172 -11.67 -9.03 0.00
N VAL A 173 -12.76 -8.69 0.69
CA VAL A 173 -12.93 -7.45 1.46
C VAL A 173 -13.24 -7.80 2.92
N ALA A 174 -12.68 -7.03 3.85
CA ALA A 174 -12.95 -7.13 5.28
C ALA A 174 -13.36 -5.78 5.88
N ASP A 175 -14.24 -5.79 6.89
CA ASP A 175 -14.37 -4.60 7.76
C ASP A 175 -13.21 -4.51 8.75
N VAL A 176 -12.78 -5.65 9.33
CA VAL A 176 -11.69 -5.72 10.30
C VAL A 176 -10.78 -6.92 9.99
N GLN A 177 -9.46 -6.70 10.07
CA GLN A 177 -8.46 -7.78 10.03
C GLN A 177 -7.77 -7.93 11.38
N LEU A 178 -7.68 -9.15 11.90
CA LEU A 178 -6.96 -9.44 13.16
C LEU A 178 -5.44 -9.53 12.98
N LYS A 179 -5.00 -10.00 11.81
CA LYS A 179 -3.60 -10.24 11.46
C LYS A 179 -3.27 -9.58 10.12
N GLY A 180 -3.71 -8.33 9.96
CA GLY A 180 -3.46 -7.53 8.75
C GLY A 180 -1.97 -7.50 8.40
N ARG A 181 -1.64 -7.82 7.14
CA ARG A 181 -0.24 -7.93 6.70
C ARG A 181 0.28 -6.62 6.11
N GLY A 182 1.48 -6.24 6.52
CA GLY A 182 2.34 -5.29 5.82
C GLY A 182 3.50 -6.00 5.12
N ARG A 183 4.42 -5.23 4.52
CA ARG A 183 5.66 -5.78 3.96
C ARG A 183 6.61 -6.26 5.06
N SER A 184 7.40 -7.28 4.74
CA SER A 184 8.32 -7.94 5.67
C SER A 184 7.58 -8.47 6.90
N SER A 185 7.98 -8.10 8.12
CA SER A 185 7.33 -8.48 9.38
C SER A 185 6.34 -7.43 9.91
N ASN A 186 6.07 -6.36 9.16
CA ASN A 186 5.16 -5.31 9.62
C ASN A 186 3.71 -5.79 9.60
N LEU A 187 2.92 -5.34 10.59
CA LEU A 187 1.48 -5.55 10.64
C LEU A 187 0.74 -4.29 10.18
N TRP A 188 -0.38 -4.49 9.49
CA TRP A 188 -1.30 -3.42 9.12
C TRP A 188 -2.41 -3.30 10.17
N GLN A 189 -2.43 -2.18 10.89
CA GLN A 189 -3.52 -1.88 11.83
C GLN A 189 -4.81 -1.64 11.07
N SER A 190 -5.85 -2.36 11.47
CA SER A 190 -7.12 -2.46 10.72
C SER A 190 -8.32 -2.06 11.59
N PRO A 191 -8.37 -0.84 12.17
CA PRO A 191 -9.55 -0.38 12.87
C PRO A 191 -10.75 -0.28 11.92
N LYS A 192 -11.95 -0.34 12.50
CA LYS A 192 -13.21 -0.17 11.75
C LYS A 192 -13.21 1.16 10.99
N GLY A 193 -13.70 1.14 9.75
CA GLY A 193 -13.68 2.29 8.85
C GLY A 193 -12.49 2.33 7.88
N CYS A 194 -11.52 1.42 8.01
CA CYS A 194 -10.56 1.15 6.94
C CYS A 194 -11.26 0.49 5.73
N LEU A 195 -10.72 0.74 4.53
CA LEU A 195 -10.96 -0.09 3.36
C LEU A 195 -9.82 -1.11 3.28
N LEU A 196 -10.16 -2.39 3.39
CA LEU A 196 -9.21 -3.51 3.48
C LEU A 196 -9.61 -4.55 2.45
N PHE A 197 -8.78 -4.73 1.42
CA PHE A 197 -9.09 -5.72 0.40
C PHE A 197 -7.84 -6.33 -0.22
N SER A 198 -7.97 -7.55 -0.73
CA SER A 198 -6.98 -8.20 -1.58
C SER A 198 -7.64 -8.79 -2.81
N PHE A 199 -6.94 -8.89 -3.93
CA PHE A 199 -7.49 -9.47 -5.14
C PHE A 199 -6.48 -10.30 -5.93
N SER A 200 -7.00 -11.27 -6.69
CA SER A 200 -6.21 -12.21 -7.48
C SER A 200 -5.89 -11.65 -8.87
N ILE A 201 -4.65 -11.85 -9.31
CA ILE A 201 -4.18 -11.52 -10.65
C ILE A 201 -3.36 -12.70 -11.16
N GLN A 202 -3.38 -12.94 -12.46
CA GLN A 202 -2.54 -13.93 -13.10
C GLN A 202 -1.72 -13.26 -14.21
N MET A 203 -0.42 -13.51 -14.23
CA MET A 203 0.54 -12.96 -15.19
C MET A 203 1.44 -14.08 -15.74
N GLU A 204 1.98 -13.89 -16.93
CA GLU A 204 2.87 -14.87 -17.57
C GLU A 204 4.33 -14.41 -17.57
N ASP A 205 4.57 -13.11 -17.78
CA ASP A 205 5.92 -12.53 -17.78
C ASP A 205 6.34 -12.08 -16.37
N GLY A 206 7.28 -12.82 -15.78
CA GLY A 206 7.82 -12.52 -14.46
C GLY A 206 8.59 -11.20 -14.36
N ARG A 207 9.11 -10.67 -15.48
CA ARG A 207 9.91 -9.43 -15.51
C ARG A 207 9.07 -8.21 -15.15
N VAL A 208 7.78 -8.25 -15.49
CA VAL A 208 6.86 -7.13 -15.25
C VAL A 208 6.12 -7.25 -13.92
N VAL A 209 6.09 -8.42 -13.27
CA VAL A 209 5.42 -8.63 -11.97
C VAL A 209 5.82 -7.58 -10.91
N PRO A 210 7.10 -7.19 -10.75
CA PRO A 210 7.49 -6.15 -9.78
C PRO A 210 6.84 -4.78 -10.03
N HIS A 211 6.49 -4.45 -11.27
CA HIS A 211 5.88 -3.18 -11.65
C HIS A 211 4.38 -3.11 -11.31
N LEU A 212 3.73 -4.25 -11.09
CA LEU A 212 2.30 -4.32 -10.82
C LEU A 212 1.90 -3.50 -9.59
N GLN A 213 2.74 -3.48 -8.55
CA GLN A 213 2.47 -2.70 -7.34
C GLN A 213 2.33 -1.19 -7.65
N TYR A 214 3.05 -0.68 -8.64
CA TYR A 214 2.98 0.72 -9.07
C TYR A 214 1.68 1.02 -9.81
N VAL A 215 1.21 0.07 -10.63
CA VAL A 215 -0.10 0.13 -11.28
C VAL A 215 -1.22 0.15 -10.24
N VAL A 216 -1.12 -0.67 -9.18
CA VAL A 216 -2.09 -0.68 -8.08
C VAL A 216 -2.07 0.65 -7.31
N CYS A 217 -0.88 1.18 -6.98
CA CYS A 217 -0.77 2.48 -6.33
C CYS A 217 -1.43 3.59 -7.16
N LEU A 218 -1.11 3.62 -8.46
CA LEU A 218 -1.61 4.62 -9.39
C LEU A 218 -3.13 4.52 -9.59
N ALA A 219 -3.67 3.31 -9.69
CA ALA A 219 -5.11 3.10 -9.76
C ALA A 219 -5.83 3.64 -8.52
N MET A 220 -5.24 3.47 -7.33
CA MET A 220 -5.84 3.96 -6.09
C MET A 220 -5.82 5.49 -6.00
N THR A 221 -4.71 6.14 -6.36
CA THR A 221 -4.64 7.61 -6.37
C THR A 221 -5.61 8.22 -7.37
N GLU A 222 -5.71 7.64 -8.58
CA GLU A 222 -6.65 8.08 -9.61
C GLU A 222 -8.12 7.82 -9.22
N ALA A 223 -8.40 6.74 -8.48
CA ALA A 223 -9.73 6.46 -7.96
C ALA A 223 -10.18 7.47 -6.91
N ILE A 224 -9.33 7.80 -5.95
CA ILE A 224 -9.62 8.82 -4.93
C ILE A 224 -9.88 10.17 -5.58
N LYS A 225 -9.03 10.57 -6.54
CA LYS A 225 -9.19 11.80 -7.31
C LYS A 225 -10.53 11.84 -8.06
N ALA A 226 -10.90 10.75 -8.74
CA ALA A 226 -12.15 10.65 -9.48
C ALA A 226 -13.38 10.74 -8.56
N ILE A 227 -13.37 10.04 -7.42
CA ILE A 227 -14.46 10.08 -6.44
C ILE A 227 -14.60 11.45 -5.80
N CYS A 228 -13.50 12.13 -5.46
CA CYS A 228 -13.57 13.50 -4.96
C CYS A 228 -14.28 14.43 -5.96
N LEU A 229 -13.94 14.31 -7.24
CA LEU A 229 -14.57 15.09 -8.31
C LEU A 229 -16.06 14.76 -8.45
N GLU A 230 -16.42 13.47 -8.51
CA GLU A 230 -17.80 12.99 -8.66
C GLU A 230 -18.69 13.48 -7.51
N LYS A 231 -18.19 13.42 -6.26
CA LYS A 231 -18.95 13.83 -5.07
C LYS A 231 -18.90 15.34 -4.82
N GLY A 232 -18.17 16.11 -5.65
CA GLY A 232 -18.00 17.55 -5.47
C GLY A 232 -17.27 17.92 -4.16
N THR A 233 -16.37 17.06 -3.69
CA THR A 233 -15.57 17.30 -2.48
C THR A 233 -14.21 17.91 -2.83
N PRO A 234 -13.53 18.57 -1.88
CA PRO A 234 -12.18 19.08 -2.11
C PRO A 234 -11.24 17.98 -2.62
N HIS A 235 -10.35 18.35 -3.54
CA HIS A 235 -9.33 17.44 -4.03
C HIS A 235 -8.39 17.00 -2.90
N LEU A 236 -8.28 15.70 -2.69
CA LEU A 236 -7.26 15.11 -1.83
C LEU A 236 -6.02 14.77 -2.66
N ASP A 237 -4.91 15.45 -2.35
CA ASP A 237 -3.62 15.20 -3.01
C ASP A 237 -2.93 13.97 -2.41
N VAL A 238 -3.47 12.78 -2.70
CA VAL A 238 -2.89 11.50 -2.29
C VAL A 238 -1.74 11.14 -3.23
N ARG A 239 -0.54 11.06 -2.67
CA ARG A 239 0.72 10.85 -3.38
C ARG A 239 1.31 9.48 -3.08
N ILE A 240 2.13 8.99 -4.02
CA ILE A 240 2.81 7.70 -3.87
C ILE A 240 4.17 7.92 -3.22
N LYS A 241 4.41 7.28 -2.07
CA LYS A 241 5.75 7.09 -1.51
C LYS A 241 6.24 5.72 -1.95
N TRP A 242 7.30 5.71 -2.75
CA TRP A 242 7.92 4.50 -3.24
C TRP A 242 8.37 3.61 -2.06
N PRO A 243 8.17 2.28 -2.17
CA PRO A 243 7.65 1.58 -3.36
C PRO A 243 6.13 1.37 -3.38
N ASN A 244 5.43 1.55 -2.26
CA ASN A 244 4.10 0.95 -2.10
C ASN A 244 3.18 1.66 -1.10
N ASP A 245 3.53 2.86 -0.65
CA ASP A 245 2.75 3.57 0.37
C ASP A 245 2.01 4.78 -0.22
N LEU A 246 0.82 5.07 0.32
CA LEU A 246 0.02 6.22 -0.06
C LEU A 246 0.05 7.26 1.06
N TYR A 247 0.33 8.51 0.69
CA TYR A 247 0.53 9.62 1.61
C TYR A 247 -0.38 10.79 1.29
N LEU A 248 -0.88 11.46 2.32
CA LEU A 248 -1.69 12.67 2.23
C LEU A 248 -1.20 13.67 3.29
N GLY A 249 -0.78 14.86 2.86
CA GLY A 249 -0.26 15.88 3.78
C GLY A 249 0.95 15.40 4.62
N GLY A 250 1.81 14.56 4.04
CA GLY A 250 2.97 13.99 4.74
C GLY A 250 2.65 12.82 5.70
N LEU A 251 1.39 12.40 5.81
CA LEU A 251 0.98 11.28 6.66
C LEU A 251 0.59 10.08 5.81
N LYS A 252 0.97 8.88 6.26
CA LYS A 252 0.60 7.63 5.58
C LYS A 252 -0.90 7.37 5.78
N VAL A 253 -1.61 7.24 4.67
CA VAL A 253 -3.05 6.94 4.65
C VAL A 253 -3.36 5.58 4.03
N GLY A 254 -2.41 4.97 3.33
CA GLY A 254 -2.60 3.65 2.75
C GLY A 254 -1.30 2.90 2.46
N GLY A 255 -1.42 1.63 2.12
CA GLY A 255 -0.31 0.77 1.74
C GLY A 255 -0.76 -0.37 0.85
N ILE A 256 0.09 -0.75 -0.10
CA ILE A 256 -0.11 -1.84 -1.04
C ILE A 256 0.83 -2.99 -0.66
N LEU A 257 0.35 -4.22 -0.68
CA LEU A 257 1.16 -5.43 -0.53
C LEU A 257 0.95 -6.30 -1.77
N SER A 258 2.02 -6.63 -2.49
CA SER A 258 1.94 -7.58 -3.60
C SER A 258 2.86 -8.76 -3.32
N THR A 259 2.32 -9.97 -3.43
CA THR A 259 3.08 -11.21 -3.34
C THR A 259 2.72 -12.10 -4.51
N SER A 260 3.67 -12.87 -5.02
CA SER A 260 3.43 -13.79 -6.13
C SER A 260 3.93 -15.19 -5.82
N VAL A 261 3.22 -16.19 -6.34
CA VAL A 261 3.71 -17.57 -6.44
C VAL A 261 3.77 -17.98 -7.89
N TYR A 262 4.82 -18.68 -8.29
CA TYR A 262 4.95 -19.24 -9.63
C TYR A 262 4.50 -20.69 -9.64
N ARG A 263 3.47 -21.01 -10.42
CA ARG A 263 2.90 -22.36 -10.55
C ARG A 263 2.39 -22.56 -11.97
N SER A 264 2.60 -23.76 -12.52
CA SER A 264 2.08 -24.13 -13.85
C SER A 264 2.37 -23.09 -14.95
N LYS A 265 3.61 -22.59 -14.98
CA LYS A 265 4.10 -21.57 -15.94
C LYS A 265 3.43 -20.20 -15.84
N LYS A 266 2.77 -19.90 -14.73
CA LYS A 266 2.07 -18.63 -14.48
C LYS A 266 2.46 -18.07 -13.12
N PHE A 267 2.48 -16.75 -13.03
CA PHE A 267 2.59 -16.01 -11.78
C PHE A 267 1.19 -15.69 -11.27
N TYR A 268 0.83 -16.27 -10.14
CA TYR A 268 -0.39 -15.91 -9.41
C TYR A 268 -0.01 -14.83 -8.41
N VAL A 269 -0.49 -13.61 -8.65
CA VAL A 269 -0.21 -12.45 -7.81
C VAL A 269 -1.42 -12.16 -6.94
N SER A 270 -1.16 -11.93 -5.66
CA SER A 270 -2.13 -11.45 -4.68
C SER A 270 -1.76 -10.02 -4.34
N ALA A 271 -2.62 -9.07 -4.67
CA ALA A 271 -2.44 -7.65 -4.38
C ALA A 271 -3.41 -7.24 -3.27
N GLY A 272 -2.89 -6.85 -2.11
CA GLY A 272 -3.61 -6.28 -0.99
C GLY A 272 -3.49 -4.76 -0.92
N VAL A 273 -4.55 -4.10 -0.50
CA VAL A 273 -4.62 -2.66 -0.27
C VAL A 273 -5.28 -2.42 1.08
N GLY A 274 -4.57 -1.70 1.95
CA GLY A 274 -5.12 -1.11 3.16
C GLY A 274 -5.18 0.40 3.00
N LEU A 275 -6.34 1.00 3.21
CA LEU A 275 -6.56 2.44 3.10
C LEU A 275 -7.39 2.95 4.28
N ASN A 276 -6.92 4.00 4.93
CA ASN A 276 -7.60 4.66 6.03
C ASN A 276 -8.67 5.61 5.48
N VAL A 277 -9.95 5.22 5.54
CA VAL A 277 -11.06 6.00 4.94
C VAL A 277 -11.82 6.77 6.02
N GLY A 278 -12.45 6.06 6.96
CA GLY A 278 -13.29 6.62 8.03
C GLY A 278 -12.73 6.46 9.45
N ASN A 279 -11.53 5.89 9.60
CA ASN A 279 -10.89 5.62 10.89
C ASN A 279 -9.98 6.77 11.35
N GLU A 280 -10.51 7.81 12.01
CA GLU A 280 -9.71 8.96 12.47
C GLU A 280 -8.70 8.62 13.59
N LYS A 281 -8.91 7.49 14.29
CA LYS A 281 -7.98 7.00 15.32
C LYS A 281 -7.67 5.51 15.09
N PRO A 282 -6.44 5.05 15.37
CA PRO A 282 -5.29 5.83 15.84
C PRO A 282 -4.52 6.57 14.72
N THR A 283 -4.96 6.45 13.46
CA THR A 283 -4.28 6.99 12.27
C THR A 283 -5.07 8.09 11.57
N THR A 284 -4.42 8.89 10.72
CA THR A 284 -5.13 9.83 9.84
C THR A 284 -5.83 9.07 8.71
N CYS A 285 -7.03 9.52 8.35
CA CYS A 285 -7.86 8.95 7.27
C CYS A 285 -8.34 10.02 6.28
N LEU A 286 -8.83 9.58 5.12
CA LEU A 286 -9.29 10.46 4.04
C LEU A 286 -10.44 11.38 4.49
N ASN A 287 -11.46 10.84 5.18
CA ASN A 287 -12.62 11.62 5.58
C ASN A 287 -12.27 12.66 6.65
N ALA A 288 -11.33 12.39 7.55
CA ALA A 288 -10.82 13.39 8.48
C ALA A 288 -10.07 14.52 7.75
N ALA A 289 -9.28 14.19 6.72
CA ALA A 289 -8.60 15.20 5.90
C ALA A 289 -9.60 16.07 5.11
N LEU A 290 -10.65 15.49 4.53
CA LEU A 290 -11.72 16.24 3.87
C LEU A 290 -12.42 17.21 4.82
N LYS A 291 -12.82 16.73 6.00
CA LYS A 291 -13.51 17.55 7.01
C LYS A 291 -12.64 18.71 7.51
N ARG A 292 -11.31 18.55 7.55
CA ARG A 292 -10.37 19.65 7.87
C ARG A 292 -10.35 20.75 6.81
N VAL A 293 -10.49 20.39 5.54
CA VAL A 293 -10.52 21.36 4.43
C VAL A 293 -11.90 22.02 4.34
N ASN A 294 -12.97 21.23 4.42
CA ASN A 294 -14.34 21.70 4.42
C ASN A 294 -15.20 20.79 5.32
N PRO A 295 -15.67 21.26 6.48
CA PRO A 295 -16.50 20.48 7.41
C PRO A 295 -17.82 19.97 6.84
N LEU A 296 -18.32 20.59 5.76
CA LEU A 296 -19.56 20.19 5.07
C LEU A 296 -19.31 19.16 3.95
N SER A 297 -18.07 18.71 3.76
CA SER A 297 -17.75 17.69 2.76
C SER A 297 -18.50 16.40 3.04
N ARG A 298 -19.14 15.85 2.01
CA ARG A 298 -19.69 14.49 2.07
C ARG A 298 -18.56 13.49 2.29
N GLU A 299 -18.84 12.48 3.10
CA GLU A 299 -17.87 11.41 3.36
C GLU A 299 -17.69 10.54 2.13
N LEU A 300 -16.46 10.11 1.90
CA LEU A 300 -16.15 9.08 0.91
C LEU A 300 -16.51 7.73 1.52
N LYS A 301 -17.31 6.95 0.78
CA LYS A 301 -17.69 5.59 1.13
C LYS A 301 -16.63 4.59 0.66
N ARG A 302 -16.46 3.48 1.39
CA ARG A 302 -15.46 2.44 1.09
C ARG A 302 -15.80 1.73 -0.22
N GLU A 303 -17.09 1.52 -0.44
CA GLU A 303 -17.72 0.89 -1.59
C GLU A 303 -17.46 1.68 -2.87
N ASP A 304 -17.64 3.01 -2.82
CA ASP A 304 -17.36 3.92 -3.93
C ASP A 304 -15.87 3.92 -4.29
N ILE A 305 -14.99 3.97 -3.27
CA ILE A 305 -13.54 3.98 -3.49
C ILE A 305 -13.06 2.67 -4.14
N ILE A 306 -13.47 1.51 -3.63
CA ILE A 306 -13.01 0.22 -4.20
C ILE A 306 -13.62 -0.04 -5.59
N ALA A 307 -14.87 0.36 -5.85
CA ALA A 307 -15.44 0.30 -7.19
C ALA A 307 -14.66 1.20 -8.18
N ALA A 308 -14.40 2.45 -7.81
CA ALA A 308 -13.59 3.36 -8.60
C ALA A 308 -12.16 2.85 -8.81
N PHE A 309 -11.57 2.23 -7.78
CA PHE A 309 -10.27 1.56 -7.88
C PHE A 309 -10.27 0.50 -8.97
N PHE A 310 -11.21 -0.45 -8.95
CA PHE A 310 -11.24 -1.49 -9.98
C PHE A 310 -11.53 -0.95 -11.37
N ASN A 311 -12.43 0.04 -11.48
CA ASN A 311 -12.71 0.73 -12.75
C ASN A 311 -11.44 1.40 -13.33
N LYS A 312 -10.60 2.02 -12.50
CA LYS A 312 -9.31 2.60 -12.92
C LYS A 312 -8.25 1.54 -13.18
N PHE A 313 -8.14 0.57 -12.26
CA PHE A 313 -7.15 -0.50 -12.31
C PHE A 313 -7.31 -1.33 -13.58
N GLU A 314 -8.52 -1.71 -13.98
CA GLU A 314 -8.73 -2.52 -15.18
C GLU A 314 -8.20 -1.84 -16.45
N ASN A 315 -8.42 -0.53 -16.58
CA ASN A 315 -7.94 0.26 -17.70
C ASN A 315 -6.41 0.43 -17.67
N LEU A 316 -5.84 0.78 -16.51
CA LEU A 316 -4.40 0.94 -16.35
C LEU A 316 -3.65 -0.38 -16.52
N TYR A 317 -4.22 -1.47 -16.03
CA TYR A 317 -3.69 -2.82 -16.18
C TYR A 317 -3.64 -3.25 -17.65
N ASP A 318 -4.66 -2.91 -18.46
CA ASP A 318 -4.63 -3.19 -19.90
C ASP A 318 -3.57 -2.39 -20.65
N VAL A 319 -3.36 -1.12 -20.28
CA VAL A 319 -2.26 -0.31 -20.82
C VAL A 319 -0.92 -0.94 -20.43
N PHE A 320 -0.75 -1.27 -19.16
CA PHE A 320 0.45 -1.89 -18.62
C PHE A 320 0.79 -3.22 -19.29
N LEU A 321 -0.17 -4.11 -19.50
CA LEU A 321 0.08 -5.39 -20.17
C LEU A 321 0.45 -5.22 -21.65
N LYS A 322 -0.11 -4.22 -22.34
CA LYS A 322 0.12 -4.01 -23.78
C LYS A 322 1.40 -3.22 -24.08
N GLN A 323 1.72 -2.24 -23.24
CA GLN A 323 2.76 -1.24 -23.52
C GLN A 323 3.87 -1.21 -22.46
N GLY A 324 3.79 -2.07 -21.44
CA GLY A 324 4.71 -2.06 -20.30
C GLY A 324 4.46 -0.90 -19.34
N PHE A 325 5.25 -0.84 -18.26
CA PHE A 325 5.12 0.21 -17.26
C PHE A 325 5.54 1.60 -17.77
N GLN A 326 6.42 1.65 -18.77
CA GLN A 326 6.90 2.90 -19.38
C GLN A 326 5.75 3.80 -19.83
N ALA A 327 4.65 3.24 -20.35
CA ALA A 327 3.48 4.00 -20.77
C ALA A 327 2.74 4.70 -19.61
N LEU A 328 3.02 4.31 -18.36
CA LEU A 328 2.43 4.87 -17.15
C LEU A 328 3.43 5.68 -16.31
N GLU A 329 4.70 5.72 -16.69
CA GLU A 329 5.77 6.35 -15.90
C GLU A 329 5.54 7.84 -15.67
N GLU A 330 5.16 8.58 -16.71
CA GLU A 330 4.91 10.01 -16.58
C GLU A 330 3.82 10.29 -15.54
N LEU A 331 2.70 9.57 -15.63
CA LEU A 331 1.59 9.70 -14.69
C LEU A 331 2.01 9.26 -13.27
N TYR A 332 2.81 8.21 -13.15
CA TYR A 332 3.36 7.75 -11.88
C TYR A 332 4.28 8.81 -11.24
N TYR A 333 5.22 9.39 -12.00
CA TYR A 333 6.15 10.41 -11.50
C TYR A 333 5.48 11.77 -11.25
N GLN A 334 4.37 12.07 -11.92
CA GLN A 334 3.53 13.21 -11.55
C GLN A 334 2.83 13.00 -10.20
N THR A 335 2.67 11.75 -9.76
CA THR A 335 1.90 11.38 -8.56
C THR A 335 2.77 11.01 -7.35
N TRP A 336 4.02 10.60 -7.56
CA TRP A 336 4.91 10.21 -6.47
C TRP A 336 5.52 11.40 -5.70
N LEU A 337 6.24 11.13 -4.61
CA LEU A 337 6.87 12.13 -3.75
C LEU A 337 8.37 12.38 -4.01
N HIS A 338 8.97 11.75 -5.02
CA HIS A 338 10.45 11.61 -5.09
C HIS A 338 11.16 12.42 -6.18
N SER A 339 10.43 13.14 -7.03
CA SER A 339 11.03 13.91 -8.14
C SER A 339 12.10 14.88 -7.65
N GLY A 340 13.34 14.71 -8.14
CA GLY A 340 14.47 15.60 -7.84
C GLY A 340 14.93 15.56 -6.38
N GLN A 341 14.48 14.56 -5.60
CA GLN A 341 14.85 14.45 -4.19
C GLN A 341 16.33 14.11 -4.04
N ARG A 342 17.08 14.92 -3.30
CA ARG A 342 18.43 14.58 -2.85
C ARG A 342 18.36 13.75 -1.57
N VAL A 343 19.05 12.62 -1.57
CA VAL A 343 19.08 11.66 -0.48
C VAL A 343 20.51 11.24 -0.19
N ILE A 344 20.81 10.92 1.07
CA ILE A 344 22.08 10.37 1.50
C ILE A 344 21.94 8.86 1.54
N VAL A 345 22.76 8.15 0.76
CA VAL A 345 22.87 6.70 0.79
C VAL A 345 24.05 6.34 1.68
N GLN A 346 23.78 5.63 2.78
CA GLN A 346 24.81 5.11 3.68
C GLN A 346 25.17 3.67 3.28
N ASP A 347 26.39 3.49 2.80
CA ASP A 347 27.02 2.20 2.52
C ASP A 347 28.07 1.86 3.59
N ARG A 348 28.33 0.57 3.84
CA ARG A 348 29.49 0.18 4.66
C ARG A 348 30.73 0.13 3.79
N SER A 349 31.81 0.72 4.30
CA SER A 349 33.16 0.53 3.75
C SER A 349 33.57 -0.94 3.87
N ASN A 350 34.51 -1.38 3.02
CA ASN A 350 35.16 -2.69 3.14
C ASN A 350 35.91 -2.84 4.48
N ASP A 351 36.29 -1.72 5.13
CA ASP A 351 36.70 -1.69 6.53
C ASP A 351 35.46 -1.60 7.43
N GLN A 352 35.25 -2.64 8.23
CA GLN A 352 33.97 -2.99 8.89
C GLN A 352 33.39 -1.95 9.88
N ASP A 353 34.07 -0.83 10.12
CA ASP A 353 33.69 0.21 11.09
C ASP A 353 33.42 1.61 10.49
N GLN A 354 33.51 1.80 9.16
CA GLN A 354 33.23 3.10 8.53
C GLN A 354 32.02 3.05 7.58
N PHE A 355 31.18 4.09 7.66
CA PHE A 355 30.10 4.31 6.70
C PHE A 355 30.55 5.32 5.65
N VAL A 356 30.28 5.01 4.38
CA VAL A 356 30.44 5.93 3.26
C VAL A 356 29.07 6.54 2.98
N GLU A 357 29.00 7.86 3.00
CA GLU A 357 27.80 8.62 2.68
C GLU A 357 27.90 9.17 1.27
N ASN A 358 27.00 8.73 0.40
CA ASN A 358 26.92 9.22 -0.97
C ASN A 358 25.65 10.05 -1.13
N VAL A 359 25.79 11.30 -1.59
CA VAL A 359 24.63 12.12 -1.95
C VAL A 359 24.16 11.72 -3.33
N VAL A 360 22.89 11.37 -3.44
CA VAL A 360 22.26 10.85 -4.64
C VAL A 360 20.99 11.66 -4.92
N THR A 361 20.79 12.06 -6.17
CA THR A 361 19.55 12.68 -6.63
C THR A 361 18.66 11.62 -7.26
N ILE A 362 17.45 11.43 -6.73
CA ILE A 362 16.47 10.49 -7.28
C ILE A 362 15.97 10.99 -8.64
N GLN A 363 16.04 10.12 -9.64
CA GLN A 363 15.67 10.44 -11.03
C GLN A 363 14.44 9.67 -11.52
N GLY A 364 14.11 8.54 -10.90
CA GLY A 364 13.02 7.70 -11.40
C GLY A 364 13.13 6.27 -10.90
N LEU A 365 12.68 5.35 -11.74
CA LEU A 365 12.87 3.92 -11.60
C LEU A 365 13.79 3.38 -12.69
N THR A 366 14.49 2.29 -12.39
CA THR A 366 15.18 1.48 -13.41
C THR A 366 14.17 0.62 -14.17
N SER A 367 14.61 0.00 -15.27
CA SER A 367 13.77 -0.94 -16.05
C SER A 367 13.29 -2.16 -15.25
N SER A 368 13.96 -2.46 -14.13
CA SER A 368 13.58 -3.52 -13.19
C SER A 368 12.58 -3.04 -12.13
N GLY A 369 12.25 -1.75 -12.14
CA GLY A 369 11.34 -1.11 -11.19
C GLY A 369 12.03 -0.73 -9.87
N TYR A 370 13.36 -0.71 -9.78
CA TYR A 370 14.06 -0.25 -8.57
C TYR A 370 14.26 1.26 -8.59
N LEU A 371 14.46 1.88 -7.42
CA LEU A 371 14.62 3.33 -7.34
C LEU A 371 15.96 3.73 -7.94
N LEU A 372 15.94 4.59 -8.97
CA LEU A 372 17.11 5.09 -9.66
C LEU A 372 17.55 6.42 -9.05
N GLY A 373 18.79 6.47 -8.61
CA GLY A 373 19.46 7.68 -8.20
C GLY A 373 20.75 7.94 -8.99
N ILE A 374 21.14 9.20 -9.10
CA ILE A 374 22.40 9.63 -9.73
C ILE A 374 23.19 10.47 -8.73
N THR A 375 24.45 10.10 -8.50
CA THR A 375 25.40 10.86 -7.67
C THR A 375 25.85 12.15 -8.35
N ASP A 376 26.47 13.08 -7.61
CA ASP A 376 26.94 14.35 -8.17
C ASP A 376 28.04 14.18 -9.24
N ASP A 377 28.77 13.05 -9.24
CA ASP A 377 29.75 12.67 -10.27
C ASP A 377 29.13 11.89 -11.45
N GLY A 378 27.81 11.75 -11.48
CA GLY A 378 27.06 11.16 -12.60
C GLY A 378 26.96 9.63 -12.56
N GLN A 379 27.40 8.97 -11.49
CA GLN A 379 27.26 7.52 -11.35
C GLN A 379 25.82 7.12 -11.00
N MET A 380 25.36 6.04 -11.63
CA MET A 380 24.03 5.48 -11.36
C MET A 380 24.06 4.62 -10.11
N CYS A 381 23.07 4.80 -9.24
CA CYS A 381 22.84 4.00 -8.04
C CYS A 381 21.43 3.40 -8.10
N GLU A 382 21.35 2.07 -8.08
CA GLU A 382 20.10 1.34 -8.01
C GLU A 382 19.79 0.97 -6.55
N LEU A 383 18.58 1.27 -6.10
CA LEU A 383 18.18 1.11 -4.71
C LEU A 383 16.99 0.15 -4.59
N HIS A 384 17.20 -0.96 -3.87
CA HIS A 384 16.22 -2.02 -3.70
C HIS A 384 15.26 -1.77 -2.52
N PRO A 385 13.98 -2.17 -2.63
CA PRO A 385 12.95 -1.85 -1.65
C PRO A 385 13.01 -2.68 -0.36
N ASP A 386 13.60 -3.88 -0.37
CA ASP A 386 13.77 -4.73 0.82
C ASP A 386 15.17 -4.66 1.41
N GLY A 387 16.17 -4.29 0.59
CA GLY A 387 17.56 -4.09 1.00
C GLY A 387 17.84 -2.71 1.60
N ASN A 388 16.85 -1.82 1.72
CA ASN A 388 17.03 -0.46 2.22
C ASN A 388 15.97 -0.08 3.27
N SER A 389 16.37 0.78 4.21
CA SER A 389 15.47 1.58 5.03
C SER A 389 15.46 3.00 4.49
N PHE A 390 14.27 3.54 4.22
CA PHE A 390 14.08 4.83 3.57
C PHE A 390 13.38 5.81 4.52
N ASP A 391 14.17 6.65 5.20
CA ASP A 391 13.67 7.78 6.00
C ASP A 391 13.56 9.01 5.10
N PHE A 392 12.47 9.01 4.32
CA PHE A 392 12.13 10.05 3.35
C PHE A 392 12.19 11.47 3.94
N PHE A 393 11.66 11.68 5.15
CA PHE A 393 11.56 13.02 5.74
C PHE A 393 12.90 13.57 6.20
N LYS A 394 13.91 12.70 6.37
CA LYS A 394 15.29 13.09 6.65
C LYS A 394 16.19 13.01 5.43
N GLY A 395 15.66 12.61 4.27
CA GLY A 395 16.45 12.39 3.06
C GLY A 395 17.52 11.30 3.23
N LEU A 396 17.24 10.25 4.01
CA LEU A 396 18.25 9.24 4.35
C LEU A 396 17.84 7.84 3.89
N ILE A 397 18.76 7.15 3.22
CA ILE A 397 18.64 5.76 2.80
C ILE A 397 19.76 4.97 3.46
N LYS A 398 19.41 3.97 4.27
CA LYS A 398 20.40 3.03 4.84
C LYS A 398 20.20 1.65 4.25
N ARG A 399 21.26 1.05 3.69
CA ARG A 399 21.22 -0.34 3.24
C ARG A 399 21.08 -1.26 4.47
N LYS A 400 20.10 -2.17 4.45
CA LYS A 400 19.88 -3.17 5.50
C LYS A 400 20.94 -4.25 5.39
N MET A 401 21.44 -4.72 6.54
CA MET A 401 22.39 -5.84 6.61
C MET A 401 21.69 -7.13 6.15
N SER A 402 22.36 -7.92 5.31
CA SER A 402 21.96 -9.30 4.97
C SER A 402 22.27 -10.27 6.09
#